data_AF-A0A7J9F9H6-F1
#
_entry.id   AF-A0A7J9F9H6-F1
#
_cell.length_a   1.000
_cell.length_b   1.000
_cell.length_c   1.000
_cell.angle_alpha   90.00
_cell.angle_beta   90.00
_cell.angle_gamma   90.00
#
_symmetry.space_group_name_H-M   'P 1'
#
loop_
_entity.id
_entity.type
_entity.pdbx_description
1 polymer ?
#
loop_
_entity_poly.entity_id
_entity_poly.type
_entity_poly.pdbx_seq_one_letter_code
_entity_poly.pdbx_strand_id
1 'polypeptide(L)'
;MVKFLKPNKAVVVLQGRYAGRKAVIVKSFDEGTRDRPYGHCLVAGIKKHPSKVIRKDSSKKTAKKSRVKCFLKLVNYQHVMPTRYTLDVDLKDVVTVDSLQSKDKKVSACKATKQKLEERFKTGKNRIDKFSSRDQEADDRCLLHVVMLALSCLEEAMPMVMEMEMAMVMLVFLVPESVMGEHAHAIKQQH
;
A
#
# COMPACT_ATOMS: atom_id res chain seq x y z
N MET A 1 -6.79 -2.11 -18.90
CA MET A 1 -6.88 -1.83 -17.45
C MET A 1 -5.78 -0.82 -17.07
N VAL A 2 -6.12 0.34 -16.52
CA VAL A 2 -5.14 1.42 -16.26
C VAL A 2 -4.44 1.20 -14.93
N LYS A 3 -3.11 1.09 -14.93
CA LYS A 3 -2.30 0.95 -13.71
C LYS A 3 -2.33 2.25 -12.90
N PHE A 4 -2.93 2.22 -11.70
CA PHE A 4 -3.02 3.36 -10.79
C PHE A 4 -1.73 3.62 -10.00
N LEU A 5 -0.93 2.58 -9.80
CA LEU A 5 0.34 2.60 -9.08
C LEU A 5 1.45 3.08 -10.01
N LYS A 6 1.52 4.39 -10.20
CA LYS A 6 2.57 5.07 -10.97
C LYS A 6 3.59 5.71 -10.02
N PRO A 7 4.84 5.93 -10.46
CA PRO A 7 5.77 6.76 -9.71
C PRO A 7 5.17 8.15 -9.45
N ASN A 8 5.59 8.79 -8.37
CA ASN A 8 5.11 10.09 -7.88
C ASN A 8 3.67 10.10 -7.33
N LYS A 9 3.05 8.93 -7.16
CA LYS A 9 1.80 8.80 -6.41
C LYS A 9 2.06 8.84 -4.91
N ALA A 10 1.20 9.58 -4.21
CA ALA A 10 1.20 9.59 -2.75
C ALA A 10 0.45 8.37 -2.24
N VAL A 11 1.02 7.76 -1.21
CA VAL A 11 0.51 6.53 -0.62
C VAL A 11 0.63 6.56 0.89
N VAL A 12 -0.21 5.77 1.57
CA VAL A 12 -0.11 5.54 3.02
C VAL A 12 0.37 4.11 3.24
N VAL A 13 1.36 3.96 4.11
CA VAL A 13 1.86 2.63 4.49
C VAL A 13 0.90 2.03 5.52
N LEU A 14 0.40 0.83 5.26
CA LEU A 14 -0.57 0.16 6.13
C LEU A 14 0.10 -0.66 7.24
N GLN A 15 1.23 -1.32 6.92
CA GLN A 15 1.84 -2.30 7.84
C GLN A 15 3.31 -2.03 8.17
N GLY A 16 3.72 -2.53 9.34
CA GLY A 16 5.08 -2.46 9.86
C GLY A 16 5.43 -1.16 10.58
N ARG A 17 6.73 -0.94 10.85
CA ARG A 17 7.23 0.20 11.66
C ARG A 17 6.77 1.60 11.19
N TYR A 18 6.43 1.74 9.91
CA TYR A 18 6.02 3.01 9.32
C TYR A 18 4.53 3.04 8.97
N ALA A 19 3.71 2.17 9.58
CA ALA A 19 2.26 2.21 9.43
C ALA A 19 1.69 3.61 9.75
N GLY A 20 0.66 4.02 9.00
CA GLY A 20 0.03 5.33 9.09
C GLY A 20 0.88 6.49 8.54
N ARG A 21 2.10 6.23 8.04
CA ARG A 21 2.96 7.28 7.49
C ARG A 21 2.71 7.49 6.00
N LYS A 22 2.64 8.76 5.62
CA LYS A 22 2.60 9.19 4.23
C LYS A 22 3.94 8.99 3.53
N ALA A 23 3.85 8.54 2.29
CA ALA A 23 5.00 8.32 1.46
C ALA A 23 4.70 8.51 -0.03
N VAL A 24 5.75 8.51 -0.84
CA VAL A 24 5.71 8.65 -2.30
C VAL A 24 6.34 7.42 -2.92
N ILE A 25 5.70 6.87 -3.93
CA ILE A 25 6.28 5.81 -4.76
C ILE A 25 7.35 6.45 -5.65
N VAL A 26 8.60 6.01 -5.50
CA VAL A 26 9.71 6.43 -6.37
C VAL A 26 9.83 5.51 -7.57
N LYS A 27 9.79 4.20 -7.32
CA LYS A 27 9.90 3.15 -8.34
C LYS A 27 8.93 2.01 -8.04
N SER A 28 8.23 1.56 -9.06
CA SER A 28 7.30 0.43 -9.04
C SER A 28 7.95 -0.78 -9.69
N PHE A 29 7.78 -1.96 -9.08
CA PHE A 29 8.24 -3.25 -9.61
C PHE A 29 7.04 -4.20 -9.66
N ASP A 30 6.41 -4.30 -10.83
CA ASP A 30 5.20 -5.11 -11.01
C ASP A 30 5.54 -6.60 -11.26
N GLU A 31 6.63 -6.86 -11.98
CA GLU A 31 7.08 -8.20 -12.37
C GLU A 31 7.98 -8.86 -11.31
N GLY A 32 8.13 -8.21 -10.15
CA GLY A 32 9.03 -8.66 -9.10
C GLY A 32 10.51 -8.46 -9.43
N THR A 33 11.37 -8.92 -8.54
CA THR A 33 12.83 -8.93 -8.70
C THR A 33 13.33 -10.31 -8.27
N ARG A 34 14.53 -10.71 -8.69
CA ARG A 34 15.12 -12.01 -8.31
C ARG A 34 15.10 -12.29 -6.81
N ASP A 35 15.31 -11.25 -6.00
CA ASP A 35 15.28 -11.36 -4.54
C ASP A 35 13.84 -11.45 -3.95
N ARG A 36 12.85 -10.93 -4.68
CA ARG A 36 11.47 -10.75 -4.21
C ARG A 36 10.52 -10.95 -5.40
N PRO A 37 9.92 -12.15 -5.57
CA PRO A 37 9.10 -12.45 -6.74
C PRO A 37 7.72 -11.76 -6.72
N TYR A 38 7.34 -11.11 -5.62
CA TYR A 38 6.08 -10.38 -5.50
C TYR A 38 6.20 -8.93 -5.99
N GLY A 39 5.06 -8.36 -6.39
CA GLY A 39 4.94 -6.95 -6.75
C GLY A 39 5.26 -6.05 -5.56
N HIS A 40 6.22 -5.15 -5.74
CA HIS A 40 6.68 -4.27 -4.67
C HIS A 40 7.04 -2.88 -5.21
N CYS A 41 7.16 -1.93 -4.29
CA CYS A 41 7.49 -0.56 -4.60
C CYS A 41 8.60 -0.05 -3.69
N LEU A 42 9.44 0.81 -4.26
CA LEU A 42 10.41 1.61 -3.54
C LEU A 42 9.74 2.91 -3.11
N VAL A 43 9.68 3.11 -1.81
CA VAL A 43 8.88 4.15 -1.19
C VAL A 43 9.77 5.08 -0.38
N ALA A 44 9.59 6.38 -0.57
CA ALA A 44 10.21 7.44 0.20
C ALA A 44 9.15 8.20 1.00
N GLY A 45 9.26 8.18 2.33
CA GLY A 45 8.23 8.71 3.21
C GLY A 45 8.76 9.56 4.35
N ILE A 46 7.81 10.17 5.08
CA ILE A 46 8.11 11.03 6.21
C ILE A 46 7.88 10.26 7.51
N LYS A 47 8.95 10.07 8.29
CA LYS A 47 8.92 9.43 9.61
C LYS A 47 8.40 10.38 10.69
N LYS A 48 8.89 11.62 10.67
CA LYS A 48 8.46 12.68 11.60
C LYS A 48 7.93 13.85 10.79
N HIS A 49 6.65 14.13 10.94
CA HIS A 49 5.99 15.28 10.32
C HIS A 49 6.44 16.59 10.97
N PRO A 50 6.48 17.68 10.18
CA PRO A 50 6.70 19.00 10.75
C PRO A 50 5.53 19.38 11.66
N SER A 51 5.82 20.04 12.76
CA SER A 51 4.79 20.51 13.70
C SER A 51 4.21 21.83 13.23
N LYS A 52 2.94 22.10 13.60
CA LYS A 52 2.27 23.36 13.29
C LYS A 52 3.06 24.57 13.80
N VAL A 53 3.36 25.50 12.89
CA VAL A 53 4.01 26.77 13.19
C VAL A 53 2.94 27.79 13.57
N ILE A 54 3.11 28.45 14.72
CA ILE A 54 2.18 29.47 15.23
C ILE A 54 2.89 30.83 15.11
N ARG A 55 2.14 31.91 14.83
CA ARG A 55 2.67 33.28 14.73
C ARG A 55 3.44 33.75 15.98
N LYS A 56 3.14 33.17 17.14
CA LYS A 56 3.79 33.47 18.43
C LYS A 56 5.18 32.83 18.58
N ASP A 57 5.56 31.91 17.68
CA ASP A 57 6.84 31.21 17.77
C ASP A 57 8.00 32.11 17.35
N SER A 58 9.11 32.05 18.10
CA SER A 58 10.37 32.66 17.68
C SER A 58 10.97 31.93 16.48
N SER A 59 11.79 32.63 15.70
CA SER A 59 12.48 32.07 14.51
C SER A 59 13.21 30.75 14.80
N LYS A 60 13.85 30.65 15.98
CA LYS A 60 14.54 29.44 16.46
C LYS A 60 13.58 28.27 16.71
N LYS A 61 12.39 28.51 17.26
CA LYS A 61 11.36 27.48 17.48
C LYS A 61 10.76 27.04 16.14
N THR A 62 10.49 27.97 15.24
CA THR A 62 9.99 27.69 13.89
C THR A 62 10.94 26.77 13.12
N ALA A 63 12.24 27.06 13.14
CA ALA A 63 13.25 26.23 12.47
C ALA A 63 13.39 24.82 13.07
N LYS A 64 12.99 24.60 14.33
CA LYS A 64 12.94 23.27 14.95
C LYS A 64 11.66 22.51 14.56
N LYS A 65 10.53 23.20 14.49
CA LYS A 65 9.22 22.64 14.11
C LYS A 65 9.15 22.23 12.64
N SER A 66 9.86 22.94 11.76
CA SER A 66 9.91 22.65 10.32
C SER A 66 10.81 21.46 9.93
N ARG A 67 11.54 20.86 10.89
CA ARG A 67 12.48 19.76 10.60
C ARG A 67 11.73 18.49 10.26
N VAL A 68 12.08 17.88 9.13
CA VAL A 68 11.50 16.62 8.69
C VAL A 68 12.50 15.48 8.90
N LYS A 69 11.99 14.30 9.26
CA LYS A 69 12.78 13.05 9.24
C LYS A 69 12.19 12.13 8.21
N CYS A 70 13.01 11.65 7.28
CA CYS A 70 12.58 10.78 6.18
C CYS A 70 12.90 9.31 6.45
N PHE A 71 12.25 8.42 5.71
CA PHE A 71 12.59 7.00 5.64
C PHE A 71 12.50 6.51 4.20
N LEU A 72 13.31 5.50 3.90
CA LEU A 72 13.31 4.78 2.63
C LEU A 72 13.07 3.30 2.91
N LYS A 73 12.14 2.68 2.18
CA LYS A 73 11.78 1.28 2.36
C LYS A 73 11.24 0.66 1.08
N LEU A 74 11.54 -0.62 0.86
CA LEU A 74 10.84 -1.47 -0.10
C LEU A 74 9.58 -2.05 0.57
N VAL A 75 8.44 -1.90 -0.09
CA VAL A 75 7.14 -2.27 0.46
C VAL A 75 6.36 -3.08 -0.56
N ASN A 76 5.71 -4.17 -0.13
CA ASN A 76 4.76 -4.92 -0.96
C ASN A 76 3.55 -4.02 -1.28
N TYR A 77 2.98 -4.13 -2.48
CA TYR A 77 1.78 -3.38 -2.85
C TYR A 77 0.58 -3.62 -1.93
N GLN A 78 0.43 -4.82 -1.37
CA GLN A 78 -0.63 -5.12 -0.39
C GLN A 78 -0.54 -4.25 0.87
N HIS A 79 0.65 -3.77 1.22
CA HIS A 79 0.88 -3.00 2.45
C HIS A 79 0.84 -1.48 2.20
N VAL A 80 0.27 -1.07 1.06
CA VAL A 80 0.24 0.31 0.61
C VAL A 80 -1.19 0.66 0.21
N MET A 81 -1.75 1.69 0.85
CA MET A 81 -3.02 2.28 0.42
C MET A 81 -2.74 3.39 -0.60
N PRO A 82 -3.12 3.23 -1.88
CA PRO A 82 -2.98 4.28 -2.86
C PRO A 82 -3.94 5.43 -2.54
N THR A 83 -3.47 6.66 -2.72
CA THR A 83 -4.32 7.84 -2.59
C THR A 83 -4.53 8.50 -3.95
N ARG A 84 -5.56 9.36 -4.04
CA ARG A 84 -5.80 10.17 -5.24
C ARG A 84 -4.66 11.15 -5.55
N TYR A 85 -3.90 11.56 -4.54
CA TYR A 85 -2.95 12.65 -4.64
C TYR A 85 -1.65 12.25 -5.35
N THR A 86 -1.10 13.19 -6.11
CA THR A 86 0.24 13.12 -6.71
C THR A 86 1.15 14.10 -6.00
N LEU A 87 2.40 13.69 -5.81
CA LEU A 87 3.44 14.53 -5.24
C LEU A 87 4.59 14.62 -6.25
N ASP A 88 4.72 15.78 -6.87
CA ASP A 88 5.77 16.05 -7.85
C ASP A 88 7.10 16.34 -7.16
N VAL A 89 7.77 15.27 -6.72
CA VAL A 89 9.12 15.34 -6.16
C VAL A 89 10.00 14.32 -6.88
N ASP A 90 10.99 14.81 -7.61
CA ASP A 90 11.93 13.96 -8.33
C ASP A 90 12.94 13.34 -7.35
N LEU A 91 12.61 12.13 -6.89
CA LEU A 91 13.42 11.34 -5.97
C LEU A 91 14.10 10.14 -6.64
N LYS A 92 13.92 9.97 -7.96
CA LYS A 92 14.38 8.81 -8.72
C LYS A 92 15.90 8.65 -8.69
N ASP A 93 16.63 9.75 -8.75
CA ASP A 93 18.11 9.72 -8.80
C ASP A 93 18.73 9.46 -7.41
N VAL A 94 18.00 9.82 -6.36
CA VAL A 94 18.49 9.76 -4.98
C VAL A 94 18.17 8.42 -4.32
N VAL A 95 17.02 7.85 -4.68
CA VAL A 95 16.47 6.66 -4.01
C VAL A 95 16.54 5.48 -4.97
N THR A 96 17.66 4.75 -4.88
CA THR A 96 17.90 3.50 -5.61
C THR A 96 17.78 2.29 -4.68
N VAL A 97 17.62 1.09 -5.27
CA VAL A 97 17.57 -0.17 -4.51
C VAL A 97 18.91 -0.43 -3.79
N ASP A 98 20.04 -0.08 -4.41
CA ASP A 98 21.38 -0.26 -3.85
C ASP A 98 21.61 0.60 -2.60
N SER A 99 20.93 1.74 -2.52
CA SER A 99 20.98 2.63 -1.36
C SER A 99 20.37 2.01 -0.09
N LEU A 100 19.62 0.91 -0.23
CA LEU A 100 19.03 0.19 0.90
C LEU A 100 19.92 -0.93 1.45
N GLN A 101 20.94 -1.36 0.71
CA GLN A 101 21.79 -2.49 1.11
C GLN A 101 22.70 -2.12 2.29
N SER A 102 23.32 -0.93 2.28
CA SER A 102 24.17 -0.47 3.38
C SER A 102 23.52 0.65 4.20
N LYS A 103 23.81 0.66 5.50
CA LYS A 103 23.24 1.64 6.44
C LYS A 103 23.71 3.06 6.13
N ASP A 104 24.97 3.25 5.71
CA ASP A 104 25.54 4.57 5.42
C ASP A 104 24.92 5.21 4.18
N LYS A 105 24.76 4.43 3.10
CA LYS A 105 24.09 4.88 1.87
C LYS A 105 22.62 5.19 2.14
N LYS A 106 21.96 4.43 3.02
CA LYS A 106 20.60 4.72 3.44
C LYS A 106 20.50 6.05 4.18
N VAL A 107 21.47 6.38 5.04
CA VAL A 107 21.51 7.63 5.77
C VAL A 107 21.78 8.81 4.83
N SER A 108 22.69 8.69 3.86
CA SER A 108 22.95 9.74 2.87
C SER A 108 21.72 9.99 1.96
N ALA A 109 21.09 8.93 1.46
CA ALA A 109 19.86 9.04 0.66
C ALA A 109 18.70 9.67 1.46
N CYS A 110 18.58 9.33 2.76
CA CYS A 110 17.61 9.98 3.65
C CYS A 110 17.91 11.47 3.87
N LYS A 111 19.19 11.88 3.94
CA LYS A 111 19.60 13.29 4.08
C LYS A 111 19.25 14.09 2.82
N ALA A 112 19.53 13.54 1.63
CA ALA A 112 19.17 14.17 0.36
C ALA A 112 17.66 14.27 0.16
N THR A 113 16.92 13.20 0.49
CA THR A 113 15.44 13.20 0.46
C THR A 113 14.85 14.24 1.42
N LYS A 114 15.46 14.39 2.60
CA LYS A 114 15.07 15.40 3.60
C LYS A 114 15.20 16.82 3.05
N GLN A 115 16.31 17.15 2.40
CA GLN A 115 16.52 18.49 1.84
C GLN A 115 15.43 18.85 0.83
N LYS A 116 15.16 17.95 -0.13
CA LYS A 116 14.10 18.13 -1.13
C LYS A 116 12.70 18.32 -0.52
N LEU A 117 12.38 17.56 0.53
CA LEU A 117 11.09 17.69 1.20
C LEU A 117 10.98 18.94 2.09
N GLU A 118 12.08 19.39 2.70
CA GLU A 118 12.12 20.63 3.49
C GLU A 118 11.98 21.87 2.59
N GLU A 119 12.60 21.87 1.41
CA GLU A 119 12.43 22.93 0.41
C GLU A 119 10.97 23.05 -0.04
N ARG A 120 10.35 21.92 -0.37
CA ARG A 120 8.92 21.87 -0.75
C ARG A 120 8.03 22.39 0.38
N PHE A 121 8.29 22.01 1.63
CA PHE A 121 7.51 22.48 2.77
C PHE A 121 7.56 24.00 2.95
N LYS A 122 8.72 24.64 2.73
CA LYS A 122 8.86 26.10 2.78
C LYS A 122 8.06 26.80 1.69
N THR A 123 7.98 26.21 0.49
CA THR A 123 7.21 26.79 -0.62
C THR A 123 5.69 26.68 -0.44
N GLY A 124 5.20 25.94 0.56
CA GLY A 124 3.75 25.77 0.82
C GLY A 124 3.01 24.99 -0.28
N LYS A 125 3.72 24.48 -1.29
CA LYS A 125 3.15 23.63 -2.33
C LYS A 125 2.74 22.30 -1.69
N ASN A 126 1.50 21.87 -1.94
CA ASN A 126 0.88 20.67 -1.35
C ASN A 126 0.58 20.78 0.15
N ARG A 127 0.10 21.95 0.61
CA ARG A 127 -0.62 22.10 1.89
C ARG A 127 -1.88 21.24 1.92
N ILE A 128 -1.72 19.94 2.15
CA ILE A 128 -2.77 19.10 2.72
C ILE A 128 -2.72 19.32 4.25
N ASP A 129 -2.79 20.60 4.67
CA ASP A 129 -2.60 21.09 6.04
C ASP A 129 -3.88 20.93 6.89
N LYS A 130 -4.91 20.26 6.36
CA LYS A 130 -5.98 19.69 7.18
C LYS A 130 -5.71 18.24 7.58
N PHE A 131 -4.55 17.66 7.27
CA PHE A 131 -4.18 16.29 7.65
C PHE A 131 -3.24 16.20 8.89
N SER A 132 -2.85 17.31 9.52
CA SER A 132 -1.78 17.26 10.53
C SER A 132 -2.12 17.84 11.90
N SER A 133 -3.38 18.20 12.17
CA SER A 133 -3.74 18.66 13.52
C SER A 133 -5.13 18.26 14.03
N ARG A 134 -6.00 17.72 13.17
CA ARG A 134 -7.18 16.95 13.62
C ARG A 134 -7.00 15.44 13.43
N ASP A 135 -5.98 15.04 12.68
CA ASP A 135 -5.92 13.72 12.06
C ASP A 135 -5.01 12.75 12.79
N GLN A 136 -4.17 13.19 13.72
CA GLN A 136 -3.62 12.22 14.66
C GLN A 136 -4.71 11.59 15.56
N GLU A 137 -5.89 12.21 15.61
CA GLU A 137 -7.10 11.75 16.31
C GLU A 137 -8.24 11.36 15.34
N ALA A 138 -8.05 11.57 14.03
CA ALA A 138 -8.96 11.12 12.97
C ALA A 138 -8.39 9.94 12.17
N ASP A 139 -7.08 9.72 12.17
CA ASP A 139 -6.43 8.54 11.59
C ASP A 139 -6.83 7.29 12.38
N ASP A 140 -6.97 7.37 13.71
CA ASP A 140 -7.46 6.24 14.55
C ASP A 140 -8.98 5.99 14.36
N ARG A 141 -9.80 7.03 14.13
CA ARG A 141 -11.24 6.89 13.83
C ARG A 141 -11.53 6.50 12.39
N CYS A 142 -10.75 6.99 11.43
CA CYS A 142 -10.83 6.59 10.03
C CYS A 142 -10.25 5.18 9.83
N LEU A 143 -9.24 4.74 10.60
CA LEU A 143 -8.83 3.33 10.60
C LEU A 143 -9.95 2.45 11.14
N LEU A 144 -10.61 2.81 12.24
CA LEU A 144 -11.80 2.06 12.68
C LEU A 144 -12.90 2.08 11.63
N HIS A 145 -13.16 3.20 10.96
CA HIS A 145 -14.22 3.30 9.95
C HIS A 145 -13.87 2.57 8.65
N VAL A 146 -12.61 2.60 8.20
CA VAL A 146 -12.12 1.86 7.03
C VAL A 146 -11.99 0.37 7.34
N VAL A 147 -11.62 -0.01 8.56
CA VAL A 147 -11.63 -1.42 9.01
C VAL A 147 -13.07 -1.91 9.17
N MET A 148 -14.00 -1.09 9.68
CA MET A 148 -15.44 -1.41 9.73
C MET A 148 -16.05 -1.47 8.32
N LEU A 149 -15.68 -0.58 7.40
CA LEU A 149 -16.09 -0.62 5.99
C LEU A 149 -15.47 -1.82 5.26
N ALA A 150 -14.23 -2.19 5.58
CA ALA A 150 -13.60 -3.38 5.02
C ALA A 150 -14.17 -4.67 5.60
N LEU A 151 -14.56 -4.69 6.89
CA LEU A 151 -15.24 -5.81 7.54
C LEU A 151 -16.66 -5.97 7.00
N SER A 152 -17.42 -4.89 6.84
CA SER A 152 -18.74 -4.94 6.19
C SER A 152 -18.64 -5.31 4.71
N CYS A 153 -17.60 -4.87 3.98
CA CYS A 153 -17.33 -5.37 2.63
C CYS A 153 -16.87 -6.84 2.59
N LEU A 154 -16.25 -7.38 3.65
CA LEU A 154 -15.96 -8.81 3.75
C LEU A 154 -17.20 -9.62 4.12
N GLU A 155 -18.10 -9.07 4.93
CA GLU A 155 -19.41 -9.66 5.26
C GLU A 155 -20.34 -9.67 4.04
N GLU A 156 -20.31 -8.62 3.20
CA GLU A 156 -21.06 -8.56 1.94
C GLU A 156 -20.41 -9.31 0.77
N ALA A 157 -19.17 -9.78 0.91
CA ALA A 157 -18.49 -10.59 -0.12
C ALA A 157 -18.70 -12.11 0.07
N MET A 158 -19.33 -12.55 1.15
CA MET A 158 -19.61 -13.97 1.39
C MET A 158 -20.83 -14.60 0.67
N PRO A 159 -21.75 -13.90 -0.04
CA PRO A 159 -22.80 -14.60 -0.77
C PRO A 159 -22.34 -15.14 -2.13
N MET A 160 -21.23 -14.66 -2.73
CA MET A 160 -20.80 -15.14 -4.06
C MET A 160 -19.92 -16.40 -4.05
N VAL A 161 -19.37 -16.80 -2.89
CA VAL A 161 -18.61 -18.07 -2.79
C VAL A 161 -19.51 -19.25 -2.42
N MET A 162 -20.67 -18.99 -1.79
CA MET A 162 -21.62 -20.04 -1.40
C MET A 162 -22.53 -20.52 -2.55
N GLU A 163 -22.78 -19.71 -3.58
CA GLU A 163 -23.56 -20.19 -4.74
C GLU A 163 -22.78 -21.15 -5.65
N MET A 164 -21.44 -21.10 -5.66
CA MET A 164 -20.64 -22.04 -6.45
C MET A 164 -20.40 -23.40 -5.76
N GLU A 165 -20.30 -23.46 -4.42
CA GLU A 165 -20.20 -24.75 -3.72
C GLU A 165 -21.54 -25.48 -3.62
N MET A 166 -22.68 -24.79 -3.48
CA MET A 166 -23.99 -25.47 -3.52
C MET A 166 -24.33 -26.01 -4.92
N ALA A 167 -23.88 -25.35 -6.00
CA ALA A 167 -24.05 -25.88 -7.36
C ALA A 167 -23.20 -27.13 -7.62
N MET A 168 -21.99 -27.22 -7.03
CA MET A 168 -21.14 -28.41 -7.18
C MET A 168 -21.60 -29.58 -6.30
N VAL A 169 -22.19 -29.32 -5.13
CA VAL A 169 -22.81 -30.36 -4.28
C VAL A 169 -24.14 -30.85 -4.88
N MET A 170 -24.95 -29.99 -5.51
CA MET A 170 -26.18 -30.43 -6.21
C MET A 170 -25.89 -31.24 -7.48
N LEU A 171 -24.78 -31.01 -8.18
CA LEU A 171 -24.42 -31.84 -9.34
C LEU A 171 -23.94 -33.25 -8.94
N VAL A 172 -23.45 -33.42 -7.71
CA VAL A 172 -23.07 -34.74 -7.16
C VAL A 172 -24.28 -35.48 -6.56
N PHE A 173 -25.33 -34.78 -6.12
CA PHE A 173 -26.53 -35.40 -5.54
C PHE A 173 -27.68 -35.65 -6.53
N LEU A 174 -27.54 -35.23 -7.79
CA LEU A 174 -28.55 -35.43 -8.86
C LEU A 174 -27.99 -36.22 -10.06
N VAL A 175 -27.03 -37.12 -9.79
CA VAL A 175 -26.79 -38.28 -10.65
C VAL A 175 -27.42 -39.49 -9.95
N PRO A 176 -28.57 -39.99 -10.43
CA PRO A 176 -29.19 -41.16 -9.83
C PRO A 176 -28.30 -42.39 -10.00
N GLU A 177 -27.99 -43.06 -8.88
CA GLU A 177 -27.55 -44.46 -8.80
C GLU A 177 -28.66 -45.40 -9.34
N SER A 178 -28.93 -45.35 -10.64
CA SER A 178 -29.82 -46.35 -11.28
C SER A 178 -29.51 -46.66 -12.74
N VAL A 179 -28.37 -46.22 -13.30
CA VAL A 179 -27.91 -46.71 -14.63
C VAL A 179 -26.44 -47.13 -14.60
N MET A 180 -26.10 -47.97 -13.62
CA MET A 180 -24.89 -48.81 -13.59
C MET A 180 -25.27 -50.27 -13.92
N GLY A 181 -26.16 -50.47 -14.91
CA GLY A 181 -26.81 -51.77 -15.17
C GLY A 181 -26.72 -52.34 -16.59
N GLU A 182 -26.37 -51.57 -17.63
CA GLU A 182 -26.49 -52.09 -19.02
C GLU A 182 -25.25 -51.98 -19.92
N HIS A 183 -24.11 -51.49 -19.43
CA HIS A 183 -22.86 -51.48 -20.21
C HIS A 183 -21.84 -52.58 -19.85
N ALA A 184 -22.17 -53.48 -18.93
CA ALA A 184 -21.31 -54.63 -18.60
C ALA A 184 -21.49 -55.84 -19.55
N HIS A 185 -22.44 -55.80 -20.49
CA HIS A 185 -22.73 -56.92 -21.40
C HIS A 185 -22.26 -56.75 -22.85
N ALA A 186 -21.67 -55.61 -23.22
CA ALA A 186 -21.22 -55.32 -24.59
C ALA A 186 -19.69 -55.44 -24.81
N ILE A 187 -18.89 -55.71 -23.77
CA ILE A 187 -17.41 -55.86 -23.86
C ILE A 187 -16.99 -57.31 -23.56
N LYS A 188 -17.85 -58.29 -23.89
CA LYS A 188 -17.51 -59.72 -23.88
C LYS A 188 -17.80 -60.44 -25.20
N GLN A 189 -17.99 -59.67 -26.29
CA GLN A 189 -18.11 -60.19 -27.66
C GLN A 189 -17.05 -59.67 -28.64
N GLN A 190 -15.99 -59.02 -28.14
CA GLN A 190 -14.81 -58.70 -28.95
C GLN A 190 -13.51 -58.94 -28.17
N HIS A 191 -13.32 -60.16 -27.66
CA HIS A 191 -12.08 -60.94 -27.74
C HIS A 191 -12.22 -62.28 -27.01
#